data_AF-A0A3G8RB30-F1
#
_entry.id   AF-A0A3G8RB30-F1
#
_cell.length_a   1.000
_cell.length_b   1.000
_cell.length_c   1.000
_cell.angle_alpha   90.00
_cell.angle_beta   90.00
_cell.angle_gamma   90.00
#
_symmetry.space_group_name_H-M   'P 1'
#
loop_
_entity.id
_entity.type
_entity.pdbx_description
1 polymer ?
#
loop_
_entity_poly.entity_id
_entity_poly.type
_entity_poly.pdbx_seq_one_letter_code
_entity_poly.pdbx_strand_id
1 'polypeptide(L)'
;MLDICIFDLTPLPILIHDSVLFKNVENSVVDNIIELYDEQRKQTFISIDELNKYSSTTQEILFTHSVIQLSKDKLLFDKDWRA
;
A
#
# COMPACT_ATOMS: atom_id res chain seq x y z
N MET A 1 -9.62 -8.35 6.35
CA MET A 1 -8.60 -9.29 5.84
C MET A 1 -8.01 -10.03 7.05
N LEU A 2 -7.78 -11.35 6.97
CA LEU A 2 -7.44 -12.18 8.16
C LEU A 2 -6.11 -11.77 8.82
N ASP A 3 -5.12 -11.48 7.98
CA ASP A 3 -3.82 -10.92 8.35
C ASP A 3 -3.91 -9.64 9.19
N ILE A 4 -4.73 -8.67 8.80
CA ILE A 4 -4.93 -7.42 9.57
C ILE A 4 -5.55 -7.74 10.93
N CYS A 5 -6.53 -8.65 10.98
CA CYS A 5 -7.12 -9.06 12.26
C CYS A 5 -6.08 -9.73 13.19
N ILE A 6 -5.23 -10.60 12.64
CA ILE A 6 -4.14 -11.22 13.41
C ILE A 6 -3.15 -10.15 13.87
N PHE A 7 -2.79 -9.23 12.98
CA PHE A 7 -1.90 -8.13 13.29
C PHE A 7 -2.44 -7.26 14.43
N ASP A 8 -3.74 -6.95 14.44
CA ASP A 8 -4.39 -6.19 15.50
C ASP A 8 -4.45 -6.94 16.84
N LEU A 9 -4.82 -8.22 16.82
CA LEU A 9 -5.09 -9.01 18.02
C LEU A 9 -3.84 -9.58 18.69
N THR A 10 -2.69 -9.54 18.03
CA THR A 10 -1.43 -10.10 18.55
C THR A 10 -0.40 -9.02 18.85
N PRO A 11 0.66 -9.31 19.64
CA PRO A 11 1.74 -8.35 19.87
C PRO A 11 2.70 -8.21 18.67
N LEU A 12 2.30 -8.60 17.45
CA LEU A 12 3.12 -8.43 16.26
C LEU A 12 3.42 -6.93 16.03
N PRO A 13 4.69 -6.55 15.84
CA PRO A 13 5.06 -5.14 15.80
C PRO A 13 4.84 -4.50 14.43
N ILE A 14 4.98 -5.27 13.35
CA ILE A 14 4.97 -4.76 11.96
C ILE A 14 4.21 -5.72 11.04
N LEU A 15 3.48 -5.15 10.08
CA LEU A 15 2.86 -5.85 8.95
C LEU A 15 3.47 -5.34 7.63
N ILE A 16 3.74 -6.24 6.68
CA ILE A 16 4.30 -5.89 5.36
C ILE A 16 3.50 -6.59 4.27
N HIS A 17 2.90 -5.82 3.36
CA HIS A 17 2.13 -6.33 2.23
C HIS A 17 2.70 -5.84 0.89
N ASP A 18 2.81 -6.74 -0.08
CA ASP A 18 3.30 -6.42 -1.43
C ASP A 18 2.14 -6.11 -2.41
N SER A 19 2.44 -5.47 -3.54
CA SER A 19 1.42 -4.98 -4.48
C SER A 19 0.59 -6.10 -5.13
N VAL A 20 1.12 -7.33 -5.15
CA VAL A 20 0.41 -8.53 -5.65
C VAL A 20 -0.90 -8.79 -4.91
N LEU A 21 -0.99 -8.41 -3.63
CA LEU A 21 -2.21 -8.56 -2.83
C LEU A 21 -3.42 -7.83 -3.43
N PHE A 22 -3.19 -6.73 -4.15
CA PHE A 22 -4.25 -5.87 -4.67
C PHE A 22 -4.64 -6.17 -6.12
N LYS A 23 -3.88 -7.00 -6.85
CA LYS A 23 -4.04 -7.17 -8.32
C LYS A 23 -5.39 -7.73 -8.77
N ASN A 24 -6.06 -8.51 -7.92
CA ASN A 24 -7.35 -9.14 -8.22
C ASN A 24 -8.49 -8.65 -7.32
N VAL A 25 -8.25 -7.56 -6.58
CA VAL A 25 -9.23 -6.96 -5.68
C VAL A 25 -9.87 -5.78 -6.40
N GLU A 26 -11.17 -5.65 -6.29
CA GLU A 26 -11.89 -4.51 -6.87
C GLU A 26 -11.36 -3.20 -6.28
N ASN A 27 -11.19 -2.15 -7.10
CA ASN A 27 -10.61 -0.88 -6.65
C ASN A 27 -11.33 -0.31 -5.42
N SER A 28 -12.67 -0.40 -5.39
CA SER A 28 -13.51 0.04 -4.27
C SER A 28 -13.22 -0.72 -2.97
N VAL A 29 -12.82 -1.99 -3.06
CA VAL A 29 -12.41 -2.79 -1.91
C VAL A 29 -11.00 -2.43 -1.48
N VAL A 30 -10.11 -2.12 -2.43
CA VAL A 30 -8.76 -1.63 -2.12
C VAL A 30 -8.85 -0.28 -1.39
N ASP A 31 -9.73 0.63 -1.82
CA ASP A 31 -9.98 1.91 -1.12
C ASP A 31 -10.27 1.68 0.37
N ASN A 32 -11.24 0.80 0.69
CA ASN A 32 -11.57 0.44 2.07
C ASN A 32 -10.41 -0.22 2.83
N ILE A 33 -9.57 -1.00 2.15
CA ILE A 33 -8.39 -1.62 2.77
C ILE A 33 -7.33 -0.56 3.12
N ILE A 34 -7.16 0.46 2.27
CA ILE A 34 -6.24 1.57 2.55
C ILE A 34 -6.73 2.40 3.74
N GLU A 35 -8.02 2.70 3.82
CA GLU A 35 -8.61 3.35 5.00
C GLU A 35 -8.36 2.53 6.27
N LEU A 36 -8.52 1.20 6.19
CA LEU A 36 -8.23 0.33 7.32
C LEU A 36 -6.76 0.41 7.76
N TYR A 37 -5.80 0.51 6.83
CA TYR A 37 -4.39 0.72 7.18
C TYR A 37 -4.12 2.08 7.81
N ASP A 38 -4.79 3.13 7.35
CA ASP A 38 -4.67 4.48 7.90
C ASP A 38 -5.11 4.54 9.37
N GLU A 39 -6.15 3.77 9.71
CA GLU A 39 -6.64 3.64 11.08
C GLU A 39 -5.75 2.75 11.97
N GLN A 40 -4.80 1.98 11.41
CA GLN A 40 -3.95 1.07 12.18
C GLN A 40 -3.00 1.84 13.11
N ARG A 41 -2.98 1.45 14.38
CA ARG A 41 -2.05 2.00 15.37
C ARG A 41 -0.64 1.42 15.29
N LYS A 42 -0.50 0.25 14.66
CA LYS A 42 0.76 -0.47 14.51
C LYS A 42 1.33 -0.23 13.12
N GLN A 43 2.66 -0.27 12.99
CA GLN A 43 3.33 0.09 11.75
C GLN A 43 3.03 -0.92 10.64
N THR A 44 2.48 -0.44 9.54
CA THR A 44 2.28 -1.23 8.32
C THR A 44 3.10 -0.66 7.17
N PHE A 45 3.66 -1.54 6.34
CA PHE A 45 4.31 -1.18 5.08
C PHE A 45 3.56 -1.84 3.93
N ILE A 46 3.21 -1.06 2.92
CA ILE A 46 2.54 -1.57 1.72
C ILE A 46 3.30 -1.12 0.46
N SER A 47 3.29 -1.98 -0.55
CA SER A 47 3.65 -1.64 -1.92
C SER A 47 2.37 -1.53 -2.75
N ILE A 48 2.23 -0.47 -3.54
CA ILE A 48 1.05 -0.24 -4.37
C ILE A 48 1.43 0.41 -5.70
N ASP A 49 0.75 -0.02 -6.76
CA ASP A 49 0.94 0.43 -8.13
C ASP A 49 -0.35 1.12 -8.64
N GLU A 50 -0.26 1.80 -9.78
CA GLU A 50 -1.42 2.34 -10.51
C GLU A 50 -2.37 3.23 -9.69
N LEU A 51 -1.81 4.13 -8.86
CA LEU A 51 -2.53 5.05 -7.95
C LEU A 51 -3.78 5.72 -8.53
N ASN A 52 -3.76 6.05 -9.83
CA ASN A 52 -4.85 6.71 -10.54
C ASN A 52 -6.16 5.90 -10.60
N LYS A 53 -6.14 4.61 -10.23
CA LYS A 53 -7.32 3.73 -10.20
C LYS A 53 -8.19 3.89 -8.95
N TYR A 54 -7.64 4.51 -7.92
CA TYR A 54 -8.24 4.60 -6.58
C TYR A 54 -8.93 5.94 -6.36
N SER A 55 -9.76 6.02 -5.31
CA SER A 55 -10.45 7.26 -4.95
C SER A 55 -9.48 8.41 -4.67
N SER A 56 -9.94 9.66 -4.78
CA SER A 56 -9.11 10.83 -4.44
C SER A 56 -8.64 10.80 -2.98
N THR A 57 -9.50 10.33 -2.07
CA THR A 57 -9.19 10.17 -0.65
C THR A 57 -8.08 9.14 -0.45
N THR A 58 -8.20 7.98 -1.10
CA THR A 58 -7.19 6.92 -1.07
C THR A 58 -5.84 7.43 -1.60
N GLN A 59 -5.86 8.18 -2.71
CA GLN A 59 -4.65 8.77 -3.27
C GLN A 59 -3.99 9.77 -2.30
N GLU A 60 -4.79 10.57 -1.59
CA GLU A 60 -4.29 11.52 -0.59
C GLU A 60 -3.62 10.81 0.59
N ILE A 61 -4.24 9.74 1.13
CA ILE A 61 -3.65 8.91 2.19
C ILE A 61 -2.32 8.32 1.72
N LEU A 62 -2.33 7.67 0.54
CA LEU A 62 -1.13 7.03 -0.01
C LEU A 62 0.00 8.03 -0.26
N PHE A 63 -0.32 9.24 -0.72
CA PHE A 63 0.68 10.29 -0.94
C PHE A 63 1.23 10.82 0.38
N THR A 64 0.37 11.08 1.36
CA THR A 64 0.74 11.59 2.68
C THR A 64 1.67 10.63 3.43
N HIS A 65 1.43 9.34 3.30
CA HIS A 65 2.24 8.28 3.94
C HIS A 65 3.35 7.72 3.03
N SER A 66 3.51 8.24 1.80
CA SER A 66 4.51 7.73 0.87
C SER A 66 5.93 8.04 1.35
N VAL A 67 6.72 6.99 1.59
CA VAL A 67 8.16 7.12 1.87
C VAL A 67 8.97 7.07 0.58
N ILE A 68 8.56 6.23 -0.37
CA ILE A 68 9.23 6.05 -1.66
C ILE A 68 8.16 6.03 -2.75
N GLN A 69 8.37 6.86 -3.78
CA GLN A 69 7.55 6.87 -5.00
C GLN A 69 8.45 6.66 -6.21
N LEU A 70 8.24 5.55 -6.90
CA LEU A 70 8.98 5.21 -8.11
C LEU A 70 8.26 5.74 -9.35
N SER A 71 9.03 6.12 -10.36
CA SER A 71 8.50 6.57 -11.65
C SER A 71 9.46 6.18 -12.77
N LYS A 72 9.12 6.56 -14.01
CA LYS A 72 10.00 6.32 -15.17
C LYS A 72 11.39 6.95 -15.00
N ASP A 73 11.46 8.07 -14.27
CA ASP A 73 12.68 8.86 -14.07
C ASP A 73 13.24 8.70 -12.65
N LYS A 74 12.44 8.16 -11.71
CA LYS A 74 12.84 7.88 -10.32
C LYS A 74 12.90 6.38 -10.11
N LEU A 75 14.04 5.80 -10.44
CA LEU A 75 14.31 4.37 -10.35
C LEU A 75 14.78 4.00 -8.93
N LEU A 76 14.51 2.77 -8.49
CA LEU A 76 14.89 2.32 -7.15
C LEU A 76 16.41 2.09 -7.00
N PHE A 77 17.09 1.71 -8.10
CA PHE A 77 18.49 1.27 -8.08
C PHE A 77 19.35 1.99 -9.13
N ASP A 78 18.94 3.17 -9.59
CA ASP A 78 19.59 3.91 -10.70
C ASP A 78 19.77 3.08 -11.99
N LYS A 79 19.02 1.97 -12.11
CA LYS A 79 19.07 1.03 -13.24
C LYS A 79 17.68 0.85 -13.84
N ASP A 80 17.61 0.98 -15.15
CA ASP A 80 16.40 0.71 -15.93
C ASP A 80 16.45 -0.71 -16.50
N TRP A 81 15.49 -1.55 -16.12
CA TRP A 81 15.36 -2.93 -16.61
C TRP A 81 14.44 -3.07 -17.83
N ARG A 82 13.92 -1.95 -18.37
CA ARG A 82 13.14 -1.94 -19.61
C ARG A 82 14.02 -1.94 -20.87
N ALA A 83 15.33 -1.76 -20.70
CA ALA A 83 16.33 -1.73 -21.76
C ALA A 83 16.69 -3.13 -22.27
#